data_AF-A0AAU6NFE0-F1
#
_entry.id   AF-A0AAU6NFE0-F1
#
_cell.length_a   1.000
_cell.length_b   1.000
_cell.length_c   1.000
_cell.angle_alpha   90.00
_cell.angle_beta   90.00
_cell.angle_gamma   90.00
#
_symmetry.space_group_name_H-M   'P 1'
#
loop_
_entity.id
_entity.type
_entity.pdbx_description
1 polymer ?
#
loop_
_entity_poly.entity_id
_entity_poly.type
_entity_poly.pdbx_seq_one_letter_code
_entity_poly.pdbx_strand_id
1 'polypeptide(L)'
;MKWAGLTIFILITLIYIWNGKDLYTKEEWRGFGIKFISVLIGAFVLVIVLVGFSKFIPLLTRETARSLSVIIPASFMAVLLSKFFVVMLNNIFDIIMRFHKRYNTAANYSKLLSLSGKYGAKLRLVVKCLASLGCILMFYGIWFGSTV
;
A
#
# COMPACT_ATOMS: atom_id res chain seq x y z
N MET A 1 1.80 14.49 18.35
CA MET A 1 2.61 13.96 17.22
C MET A 1 2.09 12.63 16.68
N LYS A 2 1.95 11.57 17.48
CA LYS A 2 1.53 10.23 17.01
C LYS A 2 0.18 10.21 16.27
N TRP A 3 -0.86 10.80 16.85
CA TRP A 3 -2.18 10.92 16.21
C TRP A 3 -2.13 11.66 14.87
N ALA A 4 -1.41 12.79 14.82
CA ALA A 4 -1.26 13.55 13.59
C ALA A 4 -0.56 12.74 12.49
N GLY A 5 0.53 12.03 12.83
CA GLY A 5 1.22 11.14 11.91
C GLY A 5 0.31 10.02 11.40
N LEU A 6 -0.41 9.34 12.30
CA LEU A 6 -1.40 8.33 11.93
C LEU A 6 -2.44 8.88 10.97
N THR A 7 -3.07 10.02 11.28
CA THR A 7 -4.10 10.63 10.44
C THR A 7 -3.56 10.98 9.05
N ILE A 8 -2.37 11.57 8.97
CA ILE A 8 -1.73 11.93 7.70
C ILE A 8 -1.50 10.68 6.84
N PHE A 9 -0.93 9.61 7.40
CA PHE A 9 -0.66 8.39 6.64
C PHE A 9 -1.93 7.65 6.23
N ILE A 10 -2.98 7.66 7.05
CA ILE A 10 -4.30 7.15 6.66
C ILE A 10 -4.82 7.94 5.45
N LEU A 11 -4.84 9.26 5.51
CA LEU A 11 -5.34 10.10 4.41
C LEU A 11 -4.57 9.86 3.11
N ILE A 12 -3.23 9.86 3.17
CA ILE A 12 -2.38 9.57 2.01
C ILE A 12 -2.71 8.19 1.43
N THR A 13 -2.88 7.18 2.28
CA THR A 13 -3.15 5.81 1.84
C THR A 13 -4.53 5.68 1.21
N LEU A 14 -5.55 6.32 1.80
CA LEU A 14 -6.89 6.34 1.23
C LEU A 14 -6.88 7.02 -0.15
N ILE A 15 -6.24 8.20 -0.28
CA ILE A 15 -6.09 8.86 -1.59
C ILE A 15 -5.40 7.91 -2.58
N TYR A 16 -4.37 7.18 -2.15
CA TYR A 16 -3.62 6.29 -3.03
C TYR A 16 -4.42 5.04 -3.45
N ILE A 17 -5.16 4.42 -2.53
CA ILE A 17 -6.09 3.31 -2.81
C ILE A 17 -7.15 3.76 -3.81
N TRP A 18 -7.74 4.93 -3.59
CA TRP A 18 -8.91 5.40 -4.32
C TRP A 18 -8.59 6.18 -5.62
N ASN A 19 -7.31 6.32 -6.00
CA ASN A 19 -6.88 7.07 -7.19
C ASN A 19 -7.33 6.51 -8.57
N GLY A 20 -8.13 5.44 -8.59
CA GLY A 20 -8.67 4.81 -9.81
C GLY A 20 -7.69 3.92 -10.59
N LYS A 21 -6.39 3.96 -10.27
CA LYS A 21 -5.36 3.18 -10.95
C LYS A 21 -5.22 1.79 -10.30
N ASP A 22 -6.09 0.87 -10.68
CA ASP A 22 -6.23 -0.45 -10.04
C ASP A 22 -5.68 -1.62 -10.86
N LEU A 23 -5.34 -1.40 -12.14
CA LEU A 23 -4.68 -2.38 -12.99
C LEU A 23 -3.35 -1.79 -13.45
N TYR A 24 -2.27 -2.54 -13.24
CA TYR A 24 -0.94 -2.11 -13.64
C TYR A 24 -0.44 -2.86 -14.86
N THR A 25 0.11 -2.11 -15.80
CA THR A 25 0.96 -2.57 -16.89
C THR A 25 2.31 -3.05 -16.37
N LYS A 26 3.10 -3.71 -17.23
CA LYS A 26 4.44 -4.23 -16.87
C LYS A 26 5.39 -3.13 -16.39
N GLU A 27 5.34 -1.97 -17.03
CA GLU A 27 6.19 -0.83 -16.66
C GLU A 27 5.80 -0.23 -15.30
N GLU A 28 4.49 -0.16 -15.03
CA GLU A 28 3.96 0.31 -13.75
C GLU A 28 4.30 -0.65 -12.62
N TRP A 29 4.28 -1.96 -12.87
CA TRP A 29 4.76 -2.96 -11.91
C TRP A 29 6.23 -2.79 -11.57
N ARG A 30 7.08 -2.57 -12.59
CA ARG A 30 8.50 -2.29 -12.37
C ARG A 30 8.69 -1.02 -11.55
N GLY A 31 8.02 0.07 -11.93
CA GLY A 31 8.07 1.33 -11.19
C GLY A 31 7.56 1.20 -9.76
N PHE A 32 6.53 0.37 -9.55
CA PHE A 32 6.00 0.10 -8.23
C PHE A 32 6.95 -0.71 -7.35
N GLY A 33 7.62 -1.72 -7.92
CA GLY A 33 8.69 -2.46 -7.24
C GLY A 33 9.85 -1.57 -6.82
N ILE A 34 10.25 -0.62 -7.68
CA ILE A 34 11.28 0.37 -7.35
C ILE A 34 10.90 1.18 -6.11
N LYS A 35 9.63 1.58 -5.94
CA LYS A 35 9.18 2.33 -4.75
C LYS A 35 9.45 1.58 -3.46
N PHE A 36 9.26 0.25 -3.42
CA PHE A 36 9.59 -0.55 -2.24
C PHE A 36 11.09 -0.48 -1.92
N ILE A 37 11.94 -0.64 -2.93
CA ILE A 37 13.40 -0.53 -2.77
C ILE A 37 13.79 0.88 -2.30
N SER A 38 13.16 1.92 -2.85
CA SER A 38 13.39 3.31 -2.45
C SER A 38 13.02 3.56 -0.98
N VAL A 39 11.94 2.96 -0.47
CA VAL A 39 11.59 3.07 0.97
C VAL A 39 12.65 2.41 1.84
N LEU A 40 13.19 1.25 1.45
CA LEU A 40 14.26 0.59 2.20
C LEU A 40 15.54 1.44 2.22
N ILE A 41 15.98 1.94 1.07
CA ILE A 41 17.16 2.83 0.99
C ILE A 41 16.91 4.11 1.81
N GLY A 42 15.73 4.71 1.67
CA GLY A 42 15.32 5.89 2.41
C GLY A 42 15.31 5.67 3.92
N ALA A 43 14.97 4.47 4.39
CA ALA A 43 15.03 4.11 5.81
C ALA A 43 16.47 4.20 6.36
N PHE A 44 17.45 3.66 5.64
CA PHE A 44 18.87 3.75 6.04
C PHE A 44 19.34 5.20 6.12
N VAL A 45 19.00 6.00 5.10
CA VAL A 45 19.34 7.43 5.07
C VAL A 45 18.66 8.17 6.23
N LEU A 46 17.39 7.88 6.50
CA LEU A 46 16.62 8.51 7.57
C LEU A 46 17.21 8.23 8.96
N VAL A 47 17.72 7.02 9.21
CA VAL A 47 18.42 6.69 10.46
C VAL A 47 19.66 7.58 10.63
N ILE A 48 20.49 7.69 9.59
CA ILE A 48 21.71 8.51 9.62
C ILE A 48 21.36 9.97 9.91
N VAL A 49 20.34 10.50 9.23
CA VAL A 49 19.87 11.87 9.42
C VAL A 49 19.34 12.05 10.84
N LEU A 50 18.33 11.30 11.28
CA LEU A 50 17.67 11.54 12.57
C LEU A 50 18.60 11.29 13.76
N VAL A 51 19.35 10.19 13.76
CA VAL A 51 20.25 9.85 14.87
C VAL A 51 21.51 10.74 14.82
N GLY A 52 22.02 11.06 13.63
CA GLY A 52 23.13 11.99 13.45
C GLY A 52 22.80 13.39 13.94
N PHE A 53 21.66 13.95 13.52
CA PHE A 53 21.22 15.30 13.89
C PHE A 53 20.70 15.41 15.32
N SER A 54 20.25 14.32 15.95
CA SER A 54 19.85 14.34 17.37
C SER A 54 20.96 14.80 18.32
N LYS A 55 22.23 14.77 17.87
CA LYS A 55 23.38 15.31 18.64
C LYS A 55 23.43 16.83 18.66
N PHE A 56 22.77 17.49 17.71
CA PHE A 56 22.86 18.93 17.49
C PHE A 56 21.54 19.66 17.72
N ILE A 57 20.41 18.93 17.80
CA ILE A 57 19.07 19.51 17.99
C ILE A 57 18.57 19.18 19.41
N PRO A 58 18.50 20.16 20.33
CA PRO A 58 18.11 19.92 21.73
C PRO A 58 16.69 19.35 21.89
N LEU A 59 15.79 19.63 20.95
CA LEU A 59 14.40 19.19 20.95
C LEU A 59 14.20 17.76 20.42
N LEU A 60 15.22 17.14 19.81
CA LEU A 60 15.12 15.79 19.24
C LEU A 60 15.91 14.80 20.10
N THR A 61 15.22 14.10 21.01
CA THR A 61 15.87 13.06 21.81
C THR A 61 16.28 11.88 20.92
N ARG A 62 17.37 11.19 21.30
CA ARG A 62 17.85 10.00 20.58
C ARG A 62 16.81 8.88 20.51
N GLU A 63 15.99 8.75 21.55
CA GLU A 63 14.87 7.81 21.61
C GLU A 63 13.78 8.17 20.59
N THR A 64 13.38 9.44 20.54
CA THR A 64 12.41 9.93 19.54
C THR A 64 12.94 9.73 18.12
N ALA A 65 14.22 10.05 17.88
CA ALA A 65 14.87 9.83 16.58
C ALA A 65 14.86 8.37 16.16
N ARG A 66 15.13 7.44 17.09
CA ARG A 66 15.11 5.99 16.86
C ARG A 66 13.69 5.46 16.62
N SER A 67 12.71 5.96 17.36
CA SER A 67 11.31 5.58 17.16
C SER A 67 10.83 6.02 15.77
N LEU A 68 11.08 7.28 15.39
CA LEU A 68 10.69 7.83 14.09
C LEU A 68 11.40 7.15 12.92
N SER A 69 12.66 6.72 13.09
CA SER A 69 13.39 6.03 12.03
C SER A 69 12.83 4.63 11.71
N VAL A 70 11.99 4.07 12.58
CA VAL A 70 11.24 2.83 12.33
C VAL A 70 9.82 3.11 11.87
N ILE A 71 9.10 4.01 12.58
CA ILE A 71 7.68 4.32 12.32
C ILE A 71 7.49 4.89 10.92
N ILE A 72 8.36 5.80 10.47
CA ILE A 72 8.19 6.48 9.18
C ILE A 72 8.36 5.49 8.00
N PRO A 73 9.45 4.70 7.90
CA PRO A 73 9.58 3.71 6.84
C PRO A 73 8.49 2.64 6.87
N ALA A 74 8.13 2.15 8.07
CA ALA A 74 7.03 1.20 8.22
C ALA A 74 5.71 1.77 7.70
N SER A 75 5.45 3.06 7.93
CA SER A 75 4.26 3.74 7.42
C SER A 75 4.27 3.83 5.89
N PHE A 76 5.39 4.21 5.26
CA PHE A 76 5.49 4.21 3.80
C PHE A 76 5.35 2.80 3.20
N MET A 77 5.91 1.78 3.85
CA MET A 77 5.71 0.38 3.45
C MET A 77 4.23 -0.01 3.53
N ALA A 78 3.53 0.38 4.60
CA ALA A 78 2.10 0.13 4.74
C ALA A 78 1.26 0.82 3.65
N VAL A 79 1.59 2.06 3.27
CA VAL A 79 0.98 2.76 2.11
C VAL A 79 1.12 1.91 0.84
N LEU A 80 2.35 1.46 0.55
CA LEU A 80 2.63 0.67 -0.64
C LEU A 80 1.94 -0.70 -0.61
N LEU A 81 1.98 -1.41 0.52
CA LEU A 81 1.30 -2.70 0.68
C LEU A 81 -0.21 -2.59 0.51
N SER A 82 -0.82 -1.53 1.03
CA SER A 82 -2.25 -1.29 0.87
C SER A 82 -2.63 -1.11 -0.60
N LYS A 83 -1.83 -0.36 -1.37
CA LYS A 83 -2.06 -0.23 -2.82
C LYS A 83 -1.74 -1.52 -3.57
N PHE A 84 -0.67 -2.21 -3.19
CA PHE A 84 -0.27 -3.49 -3.75
C PHE A 84 -1.41 -4.50 -3.68
N PHE A 85 -2.07 -4.60 -2.51
CA PHE A 85 -3.19 -5.51 -2.31
C PHE A 85 -4.33 -5.26 -3.32
N VAL A 86 -4.71 -3.99 -3.50
CA VAL A 86 -5.77 -3.61 -4.46
C VAL A 86 -5.37 -3.97 -5.89
N VAL A 87 -4.16 -3.58 -6.30
CA VAL A 87 -3.70 -3.77 -7.69
C VAL A 87 -3.49 -5.26 -7.99
N MET A 88 -2.89 -6.01 -7.06
CA MET A 88 -2.60 -7.42 -7.24
C MET A 88 -3.87 -8.23 -7.41
N LEU A 89 -4.90 -8.02 -6.57
CA LEU A 89 -6.18 -8.73 -6.71
C LEU A 89 -6.88 -8.43 -8.04
N ASN A 90 -6.84 -7.18 -8.49
CA ASN A 90 -7.38 -6.79 -9.79
C ASN A 90 -6.61 -7.45 -10.94
N ASN A 91 -5.28 -7.44 -10.90
CA ASN A 91 -4.44 -8.09 -11.90
C ASN A 91 -4.62 -9.62 -11.94
N ILE A 92 -4.80 -10.28 -10.78
CA ILE A 92 -5.12 -11.72 -10.72
C ILE A 92 -6.43 -12.00 -11.44
N PHE A 93 -7.48 -11.20 -11.15
CA PHE A 93 -8.77 -11.35 -11.82
C PHE A 93 -8.65 -11.17 -13.34
N ASP A 94 -7.90 -10.17 -13.78
CA ASP A 94 -7.63 -9.92 -15.21
C ASP A 94 -6.85 -11.08 -15.88
N ILE A 95 -5.86 -11.66 -15.19
CA ILE A 95 -5.14 -12.86 -15.66
C ILE A 95 -6.11 -14.04 -15.81
N ILE A 96 -6.99 -14.28 -14.83
CA ILE A 96 -8.00 -15.34 -14.88
C ILE A 96 -8.95 -15.12 -16.07
N MET A 97 -9.43 -13.90 -16.27
CA MET A 97 -10.30 -13.55 -17.41
C MET A 97 -9.61 -13.80 -18.75
N ARG A 98 -8.32 -13.44 -18.90
CA ARG A 98 -7.53 -13.71 -20.11
C ARG A 98 -7.32 -15.20 -20.34
N PHE A 99 -7.06 -15.97 -19.28
CA PHE A 99 -6.92 -17.41 -19.36
C PHE A 99 -8.21 -18.06 -19.90
N HIS A 100 -9.36 -17.72 -19.32
CA HIS A 100 -10.64 -18.24 -19.79
C HIS A 100 -10.98 -17.79 -21.21
N LYS A 101 -10.60 -16.58 -21.61
CA LYS A 101 -10.79 -16.13 -23.00
C LYS A 101 -10.04 -17.02 -24.00
N ARG A 102 -8.84 -17.50 -23.64
CA ARG A 102 -7.97 -18.27 -24.53
C ARG A 102 -8.29 -19.76 -24.55
N TYR A 103 -8.70 -20.32 -23.42
CA TYR A 103 -8.78 -21.78 -23.25
C TYR A 103 -10.18 -22.32 -22.98
N ASN A 104 -11.19 -21.48 -22.79
CA ASN A 104 -12.57 -21.92 -22.54
C ASN A 104 -13.42 -21.92 -23.81
N THR A 105 -14.55 -22.62 -23.79
CA THR A 105 -15.54 -22.54 -24.87
C THR A 105 -16.17 -21.15 -24.90
N ALA A 106 -16.57 -20.68 -26.09
CA ALA A 106 -17.18 -19.36 -26.26
C ALA A 106 -18.43 -19.17 -25.40
N ALA A 107 -19.26 -20.22 -25.26
CA ALA A 107 -20.47 -20.20 -24.46
C ALA A 107 -20.19 -20.08 -22.94
N ASN A 108 -19.12 -20.71 -22.45
CA ASN A 108 -18.75 -20.61 -21.04
C ASN A 108 -18.04 -19.28 -20.74
N TYR A 109 -17.18 -18.81 -21.64
CA TYR A 109 -16.54 -17.51 -21.50
C TYR A 109 -17.56 -16.36 -21.50
N SER A 110 -18.59 -16.41 -22.35
CA SER A 110 -19.64 -15.38 -22.39
C SER A 110 -20.43 -15.29 -21.07
N LYS A 111 -20.76 -16.43 -20.45
CA LYS A 111 -21.36 -16.48 -19.10
C LYS A 111 -20.45 -15.88 -18.03
N LEU A 112 -19.15 -16.20 -18.08
CA LEU A 112 -18.19 -15.67 -17.13
C LEU A 112 -17.97 -14.16 -17.33
N LEU A 113 -17.95 -13.70 -18.58
CA LEU A 113 -17.86 -12.29 -18.93
C LEU A 113 -19.10 -11.50 -18.45
N SER A 114 -20.31 -12.06 -18.58
CA SER A 114 -21.53 -11.40 -18.08
C SER A 114 -21.54 -11.29 -16.55
N LEU A 115 -21.08 -12.32 -15.84
CA LEU A 115 -20.87 -12.26 -14.38
C LEU A 115 -19.83 -11.20 -14.01
N SER A 116 -18.69 -11.17 -14.70
CA SER A 116 -17.65 -10.17 -14.52
C SER A 116 -18.17 -8.74 -14.76
N GLY A 117 -18.98 -8.53 -15.80
CA GLY A 117 -19.64 -7.25 -16.05
C GLY A 117 -20.60 -6.83 -14.95
N LYS A 118 -21.36 -7.78 -14.38
CA LYS A 118 -22.36 -7.51 -13.33
C LYS A 118 -21.72 -7.25 -11.96
N TYR A 119 -20.64 -7.97 -11.61
CA TYR A 119 -20.06 -7.95 -10.27
C TYR A 119 -18.67 -7.32 -10.17
N GLY A 120 -17.96 -7.14 -11.28
CA GLY A 120 -16.57 -6.67 -11.28
C GLY A 120 -16.38 -5.33 -10.58
N ALA A 121 -17.24 -4.35 -10.86
CA ALA A 121 -17.19 -3.05 -10.17
C ALA A 121 -17.47 -3.16 -8.66
N LYS A 122 -18.40 -4.04 -8.25
CA LYS A 122 -18.72 -4.28 -6.85
C LYS A 122 -17.56 -4.95 -6.12
N LEU A 123 -16.95 -5.96 -6.75
CA LEU A 123 -15.76 -6.64 -6.19
C LEU A 123 -14.58 -5.69 -6.05
N ARG A 124 -14.35 -4.81 -7.03
CA ARG A 124 -13.32 -3.75 -6.93
C ARG A 124 -13.56 -2.83 -5.73
N LEU A 125 -14.81 -2.42 -5.52
CA LEU A 125 -15.18 -1.60 -4.39
C LEU A 125 -14.94 -2.34 -3.07
N VAL A 126 -15.34 -3.61 -2.96
CA VAL A 126 -15.09 -4.45 -1.77
C VAL A 126 -13.60 -4.53 -1.46
N VAL A 127 -12.75 -4.78 -2.47
CA VAL A 127 -11.30 -4.83 -2.30
C VAL A 127 -10.73 -3.51 -1.77
N LYS A 128 -11.21 -2.36 -2.27
CA LYS A 128 -10.78 -1.04 -1.78
C LYS A 128 -11.24 -0.78 -0.35
N CYS A 129 -12.46 -1.17 0.01
CA CYS A 129 -12.96 -1.07 1.38
C CYS A 129 -12.12 -1.93 2.34
N LEU A 130 -11.82 -3.17 1.96
CA LEU A 130 -10.96 -4.06 2.75
C LEU A 130 -9.54 -3.49 2.90
N ALA A 131 -8.96 -2.96 1.82
CA ALA A 131 -7.65 -2.30 1.88
C ALA A 131 -7.67 -1.06 2.79
N SER A 132 -8.75 -0.27 2.76
CA SER A 132 -8.94 0.92 3.59
C SER A 132 -9.06 0.56 5.07
N LEU A 133 -9.85 -0.47 5.41
CA LEU A 133 -9.95 -0.96 6.79
C LEU A 133 -8.62 -1.55 7.27
N GLY A 134 -7.98 -2.36 6.41
CA GLY A 134 -6.68 -2.96 6.70
C GLY A 134 -5.59 -1.91 6.96
N CYS A 135 -5.54 -0.83 6.17
CA CYS A 135 -4.54 0.21 6.37
C CYS A 135 -4.74 0.96 7.69
N ILE A 136 -5.99 1.24 8.11
CA ILE A 136 -6.27 1.87 9.40
C ILE A 136 -5.72 1.01 10.55
N LEU A 137 -5.95 -0.31 10.52
CA LEU A 137 -5.43 -1.25 11.52
C LEU A 137 -3.89 -1.30 11.50
N MET A 138 -3.28 -1.36 10.31
CA MET A 138 -1.82 -1.35 10.18
C MET A 138 -1.21 -0.07 10.75
N PHE A 139 -1.75 1.11 10.42
CA PHE A 139 -1.24 2.37 10.94
C PHE A 139 -1.45 2.50 12.44
N TYR A 140 -2.57 2.02 12.97
CA TYR A 140 -2.77 1.97 14.41
C TYR A 140 -1.66 1.15 15.09
N GLY A 141 -1.39 -0.06 14.59
CA GLY A 141 -0.30 -0.90 15.09
C GLY A 141 1.08 -0.25 14.95
N ILE A 142 1.37 0.42 13.83
CA ILE A 142 2.66 1.09 13.60
C ILE A 142 2.86 2.27 14.56
N TRP A 143 1.85 3.11 14.74
CA TRP A 143 1.99 4.36 15.51
C TRP A 143 1.79 4.18 17.02
N PHE A 144 1.00 3.18 17.44
CA PHE A 144 0.64 2.96 18.85
C PHE A 144 1.12 1.61 19.40
N GLY A 145 1.46 0.64 18.56
CA GLY A 145 1.99 -0.66 18.98
C GLY A 145 3.51 -0.69 19.16
N SER A 146 4.25 0.30 18.68
CA SER A 146 5.70 0.38 18.90
C SER A 146 6.01 0.87 20.32
N THR A 147 6.27 -0.05 21.24
CA THR A 147 6.87 0.22 22.55
C THR A 147 8.40 0.16 22.47
N VAL A 148 8.98 0.90 21.51
CA VAL A 148 10.44 1.10 21.48
C VAL A 148 10.79 2.26 22.38
#